data_AF-A0A4Z1B1D9-F1
#
_entry.id   AF-A0A4Z1B1D9-F1
#
_cell.length_a   1.000
_cell.length_b   1.000
_cell.length_c   1.000
_cell.angle_alpha   90.00
_cell.angle_beta   90.00
_cell.angle_gamma   90.00
#
_symmetry.space_group_name_H-M   'P 1'
#
loop_
_entity.id
_entity.type
_entity.pdbx_description
1 polymer ?
#
loop_
_entity_poly.entity_id
_entity_poly.type
_entity_poly.pdbx_seq_one_letter_code
_entity_poly.pdbx_strand_id
1 'polypeptide(L)'
;MKEKRRKEYESYLLKNLIVDQDEFLEQYNPWQTERANNLINKFLKITSSIDSKQSKDNKIIYNENDFSWLEIEKDYEYAYLIKKPKMTFYKNIHFGIPNHFHGNISKATIFQCLANPNIALEDKKTSPKDLSEFYEKFKSEHVEDVSSDLSNFKDSNSVKNHLFDLNNSILSKEFNNLINKDKDERINLINNQNNLANGHYYLARYYYPMLIKKAPKTNTFNQFRKAYLNSEKLNTLQDVKEKIDRIKLCNLEVFPFRSQNPQLYSKSEDTPLIGKELISYNNKTTLFSPRIILRRIALSIKHNEENKYKNNFEPDIPIFIFRRYEYVWKDLIRRTLKESYDILNEELIDEILIYLEDNYFYYLKDKYTKSRSGGALLINNINYKAKNIPLREEKRELEEQREFDEHYLKLKKAHKTLIFEEDND
;
A
#
# COMPACT_ATOMS: atom_id res chain seq x y z
N MET A 1 -27.23 -7.46 -8.16
CA MET A 1 -27.34 -8.86 -7.70
C MET A 1 -28.70 -9.09 -7.05
N LYS A 2 -29.34 -10.26 -7.22
CA LYS A 2 -30.59 -10.60 -6.52
C LYS A 2 -30.32 -10.83 -5.03
N GLU A 3 -31.19 -10.36 -4.14
CA GLU A 3 -31.02 -10.45 -2.66
C GLU A 3 -30.69 -11.85 -2.14
N LYS A 4 -31.27 -12.90 -2.73
CA LYS A 4 -30.98 -14.30 -2.37
C LYS A 4 -29.51 -14.67 -2.63
N ARG A 5 -28.97 -14.29 -3.81
CA ARG A 5 -27.57 -14.49 -4.18
C ARG A 5 -26.64 -13.67 -3.29
N ARG A 6 -27.11 -12.48 -2.90
CA ARG A 6 -26.39 -11.61 -1.97
C ARG A 6 -26.11 -12.31 -0.64
N LYS A 7 -27.17 -12.81 -0.01
CA LYS A 7 -27.06 -13.55 1.26
C LYS A 7 -26.22 -14.81 1.15
N GLU A 8 -26.28 -15.48 0.00
CA GLU A 8 -25.44 -16.65 -0.29
C GLU A 8 -23.95 -16.28 -0.22
N TYR A 9 -23.48 -15.24 -0.91
CA TYR A 9 -22.06 -14.86 -0.81
C TYR A 9 -21.67 -14.34 0.58
N GLU A 10 -22.54 -13.54 1.24
CA GLU A 10 -22.23 -13.01 2.58
C GLU A 10 -21.97 -14.18 3.54
N SER A 11 -22.75 -15.25 3.41
CA SER A 11 -22.56 -16.46 4.21
C SER A 11 -21.20 -17.13 3.97
N TYR A 12 -20.69 -17.19 2.73
CA TYR A 12 -19.34 -17.70 2.44
C TYR A 12 -18.23 -16.87 3.09
N LEU A 13 -18.33 -15.53 3.01
CA LEU A 13 -17.36 -14.63 3.61
C LEU A 13 -17.37 -14.73 5.15
N LEU A 14 -18.56 -14.81 5.74
CA LEU A 14 -18.74 -14.89 7.19
C LEU A 14 -18.34 -16.27 7.75
N LYS A 15 -18.57 -17.37 7.02
CA LYS A 15 -18.20 -18.71 7.45
C LYS A 15 -16.69 -18.87 7.67
N ASN A 16 -15.89 -18.24 6.81
CA ASN A 16 -14.43 -18.30 6.86
C ASN A 16 -13.80 -17.06 7.56
N LEU A 17 -14.61 -16.28 8.28
CA LEU A 17 -14.15 -15.05 8.93
C LEU A 17 -13.37 -15.34 10.21
N ILE A 18 -12.09 -14.99 10.21
CA ILE A 18 -11.29 -14.88 11.43
C ILE A 18 -11.47 -13.49 12.02
N VAL A 19 -12.22 -13.40 13.12
CA VAL A 19 -12.58 -12.12 13.75
C VAL A 19 -11.38 -11.51 14.47
N ASP A 20 -10.64 -12.33 15.21
CA ASP A 20 -9.46 -11.87 15.95
C ASP A 20 -8.36 -11.43 14.98
N GLN A 21 -7.68 -10.32 15.29
CA GLN A 21 -6.66 -9.77 14.42
C GLN A 21 -5.36 -10.56 14.51
N ASP A 22 -5.01 -11.01 15.70
CA ASP A 22 -3.74 -11.69 15.95
C ASP A 22 -3.80 -13.11 15.39
N GLU A 23 -4.93 -13.81 15.54
CA GLU A 23 -5.19 -15.11 14.91
C GLU A 23 -5.09 -15.02 13.37
N PHE A 24 -5.71 -14.00 12.76
CA PHE A 24 -5.64 -13.81 11.31
C PHE A 24 -4.20 -13.56 10.84
N LEU A 25 -3.45 -12.76 11.60
CA LEU A 25 -2.07 -12.44 11.31
C LEU A 25 -1.15 -13.64 11.49
N GLU A 26 -1.30 -14.42 12.55
CA GLU A 26 -0.56 -15.66 12.78
C GLU A 26 -0.75 -16.64 11.61
N GLN A 27 -2.00 -16.80 11.15
CA GLN A 27 -2.31 -17.71 10.06
C GLN A 27 -1.77 -17.22 8.71
N TYR A 28 -1.97 -15.95 8.36
CA TYR A 28 -1.78 -15.49 6.97
C TYR A 28 -0.64 -14.50 6.74
N ASN A 29 -0.11 -13.81 7.75
CA ASN A 29 0.95 -12.82 7.56
C ASN A 29 2.28 -13.52 7.23
N PRO A 30 2.86 -13.32 6.03
CA PRO A 30 4.13 -13.95 5.67
C PRO A 30 5.27 -13.54 6.61
N TRP A 31 5.22 -12.31 7.15
CA TRP A 31 6.29 -11.68 7.92
C TRP A 31 6.34 -12.10 9.40
N GLN A 32 5.37 -12.89 9.86
CA GLN A 32 5.33 -13.44 11.23
C GLN A 32 5.68 -14.93 11.28
N THR A 33 6.02 -15.54 10.14
CA THR A 33 6.47 -16.93 10.08
C THR A 33 7.86 -17.10 10.68
N GLU A 34 8.20 -18.33 11.11
CA GLU A 34 9.56 -18.67 11.55
C GLU A 34 10.60 -18.33 10.47
N ARG A 35 10.26 -18.61 9.20
CA ARG A 35 11.10 -18.29 8.05
C ARG A 35 11.38 -16.79 7.92
N ALA A 36 10.35 -15.95 8.10
CA ALA A 36 10.53 -14.50 8.11
C ALA A 36 11.39 -14.02 9.28
N ASN A 37 11.19 -14.56 10.47
CA ASN A 37 12.00 -14.22 11.64
C ASN A 37 13.49 -14.57 11.39
N ASN A 38 13.77 -15.73 10.80
CA ASN A 38 15.13 -16.13 10.42
C ASN A 38 15.72 -15.20 9.35
N LEU A 39 14.92 -14.79 8.36
CA LEU A 39 15.35 -13.87 7.31
C LEU A 39 15.67 -12.47 7.85
N ILE A 40 14.83 -11.93 8.73
CA ILE A 40 15.06 -10.64 9.40
C ILE A 40 16.31 -10.70 10.28
N ASN A 41 16.50 -11.80 11.02
CA ASN A 41 17.71 -11.98 11.82
C ASN A 41 18.98 -12.11 10.95
N LYS A 42 18.88 -12.75 9.79
CA LYS A 42 19.98 -12.81 8.79
C LYS A 42 20.31 -11.40 8.29
N PHE A 43 19.30 -10.60 7.93
CA PHE A 43 19.47 -9.20 7.53
C PHE A 43 20.21 -8.39 8.60
N LEU A 44 19.70 -8.39 9.84
CA LEU A 44 20.27 -7.61 10.96
C LEU A 44 21.73 -7.98 11.27
N LYS A 45 22.07 -9.27 11.19
CA LYS A 45 23.45 -9.73 11.43
C LYS A 45 24.40 -9.23 10.35
N ILE A 46 23.97 -9.24 9.08
CA ILE A 46 24.75 -8.69 7.97
C ILE A 46 24.91 -7.18 8.13
N THR A 47 23.84 -6.44 8.36
CA THR A 47 23.89 -4.97 8.45
C THR A 47 24.68 -4.47 9.66
N SER A 48 24.61 -5.17 10.79
CA SER A 48 25.46 -4.86 11.96
C SER A 48 26.95 -4.99 11.66
N SER A 49 27.35 -5.92 10.78
CA SER A 49 28.74 -6.06 10.33
C SER A 49 29.17 -4.96 9.35
N ILE A 50 28.22 -4.42 8.57
CA ILE A 50 28.46 -3.28 7.65
C ILE A 50 28.69 -2.00 8.47
N ASP A 51 27.83 -1.72 9.46
CA ASP A 51 27.87 -0.49 10.26
C ASP A 51 29.10 -0.37 11.18
N SER A 52 29.69 -1.49 11.60
CA SER A 52 30.75 -1.50 12.62
C SER A 52 32.17 -1.19 12.11
N LYS A 53 32.43 -1.15 10.79
CA LYS A 53 33.75 -0.86 10.15
C LYS A 53 35.01 -1.56 10.70
N GLN A 54 34.92 -2.48 11.67
CA GLN A 54 35.92 -3.44 12.21
C GLN A 54 35.14 -4.33 13.21
N SER A 55 35.26 -5.67 13.27
CA SER A 55 36.47 -6.42 13.60
C SER A 55 36.43 -7.87 13.07
N LYS A 56 37.60 -8.34 12.64
CA LYS A 56 37.94 -9.73 12.31
C LYS A 56 37.99 -10.62 13.56
N ASP A 57 36.86 -10.80 14.24
CA ASP A 57 36.76 -11.88 15.22
C ASP A 57 35.73 -12.91 14.78
N ASN A 58 36.30 -14.08 14.44
CA ASN A 58 35.65 -15.24 13.87
C ASN A 58 34.43 -15.70 14.68
N LYS A 59 33.23 -15.58 14.11
CA LYS A 59 32.29 -16.70 13.94
C LYS A 59 31.04 -16.24 13.19
N ILE A 60 30.93 -16.73 11.95
CA ILE A 60 29.88 -16.50 10.95
C ILE A 60 30.07 -15.21 10.14
N ILE A 61 30.84 -15.32 9.06
CA ILE A 61 30.78 -14.37 7.94
C ILE A 61 29.49 -14.70 7.20
N TYR A 62 28.42 -13.93 7.44
CA TYR A 62 27.33 -13.93 6.48
C TYR A 62 27.84 -13.23 5.22
N ASN A 63 27.83 -13.95 4.10
CA ASN A 63 28.22 -13.36 2.82
C ASN A 63 27.10 -12.41 2.37
N GLU A 64 27.44 -11.13 2.23
CA GLU A 64 26.51 -10.09 1.79
C GLU A 64 25.89 -10.38 0.41
N ASN A 65 26.55 -11.20 -0.41
CA ASN A 65 26.05 -11.65 -1.70
C ASN A 65 24.93 -12.70 -1.59
N ASP A 66 24.77 -13.34 -0.44
CA ASP A 66 23.87 -14.48 -0.24
C ASP A 66 22.54 -14.07 0.41
N PHE A 67 22.28 -12.78 0.58
CA PHE A 67 21.02 -12.27 1.14
C PHE A 67 20.00 -11.92 0.06
N SER A 68 18.74 -12.32 0.26
CA SER A 68 17.64 -11.84 -0.57
C SER A 68 16.31 -11.89 0.18
N TRP A 69 15.53 -10.82 0.11
CA TRP A 69 14.16 -10.80 0.63
C TRP A 69 13.24 -11.84 -0.04
N LEU A 70 13.56 -12.30 -1.25
CA LEU A 70 12.85 -13.42 -1.91
C LEU A 70 13.00 -14.75 -1.15
N GLU A 71 13.92 -14.88 -0.20
CA GLU A 71 13.97 -16.02 0.72
C GLU A 71 12.71 -16.11 1.61
N ILE A 72 11.79 -15.12 1.60
CA ILE A 72 10.57 -15.17 2.42
C ILE A 72 9.69 -16.40 2.14
N GLU A 73 9.67 -16.88 0.89
CA GLU A 73 8.84 -18.02 0.45
C GLU A 73 9.74 -19.09 -0.17
N LYS A 74 9.41 -20.37 0.06
CA LYS A 74 10.16 -21.50 -0.53
C LYS A 74 10.10 -21.49 -2.05
N ASP A 75 8.93 -21.17 -2.61
CA ASP A 75 8.73 -21.13 -4.05
C ASP A 75 9.60 -20.04 -4.72
N TYR A 76 9.72 -18.88 -4.06
CA TYR A 76 10.56 -17.79 -4.54
C TYR A 76 12.05 -18.15 -4.44
N GLU A 77 12.48 -18.69 -3.30
CA GLU A 77 13.87 -19.16 -3.12
C GLU A 77 14.24 -20.19 -4.18
N TYR A 78 13.41 -21.22 -4.37
CA TYR A 78 13.68 -22.26 -5.35
C TYR A 78 13.72 -21.71 -6.78
N ALA A 79 12.73 -20.91 -7.16
CA ALA A 79 12.62 -20.40 -8.53
C ALA A 79 13.71 -19.37 -8.88
N TYR A 80 14.08 -18.52 -7.93
CA TYR A 80 14.88 -17.31 -8.22
C TYR A 80 16.28 -17.31 -7.63
N LEU A 81 16.52 -18.07 -6.56
CA LEU A 81 17.82 -18.12 -5.91
C LEU A 81 18.55 -19.44 -6.21
N ILE A 82 17.81 -20.53 -6.40
CA ILE A 82 18.39 -21.86 -6.71
C ILE A 82 18.38 -22.16 -8.21
N LYS A 83 17.20 -22.09 -8.87
CA LYS A 83 17.04 -22.50 -10.28
C LYS A 83 17.51 -21.43 -11.28
N LYS A 84 17.42 -20.14 -10.90
CA LYS A 84 17.91 -19.00 -11.70
C LYS A 84 19.06 -18.27 -10.97
N PRO A 85 20.14 -18.97 -10.55
CA PRO A 85 21.00 -18.57 -9.42
C PRO A 85 21.98 -17.39 -9.67
N LYS A 86 21.79 -16.55 -10.69
CA LYS A 86 22.66 -15.37 -10.91
C LYS A 86 21.87 -14.16 -11.42
N MET A 87 21.80 -13.09 -10.60
CA MET A 87 21.68 -11.67 -10.99
C MET A 87 20.79 -11.29 -12.20
N THR A 88 19.66 -11.97 -12.43
CA THR A 88 18.71 -11.59 -13.50
C THR A 88 17.59 -10.67 -13.03
N PHE A 89 17.50 -10.45 -11.71
CA PHE A 89 16.52 -9.60 -11.04
C PHE A 89 17.10 -8.26 -10.64
N TYR A 90 16.22 -7.29 -10.42
CA TYR A 90 16.61 -5.99 -9.93
C TYR A 90 17.07 -6.08 -8.48
N LYS A 91 18.24 -5.51 -8.19
CA LYS A 91 18.91 -5.64 -6.88
C LYS A 91 18.11 -5.05 -5.73
N ASN A 92 17.28 -4.04 -5.99
CA ASN A 92 16.33 -3.50 -5.04
C ASN A 92 15.26 -4.51 -4.57
N ILE A 93 14.84 -5.47 -5.40
CA ILE A 93 13.91 -6.54 -4.99
C ILE A 93 14.58 -7.47 -3.97
N HIS A 94 15.88 -7.72 -4.14
CA HIS A 94 16.66 -8.57 -3.23
C HIS A 94 17.01 -7.87 -1.92
N PHE A 95 17.47 -6.63 -2.00
CA PHE A 95 18.20 -5.97 -0.91
C PHE A 95 17.38 -4.91 -0.17
N GLY A 96 16.49 -4.21 -0.87
CA GLY A 96 15.66 -3.16 -0.28
C GLY A 96 14.59 -3.77 0.63
N ILE A 97 14.48 -3.26 1.86
CA ILE A 97 13.48 -3.73 2.84
C ILE A 97 12.08 -3.60 2.23
N PRO A 98 11.30 -4.69 2.14
CA PRO A 98 9.93 -4.65 1.63
C PRO A 98 9.02 -3.74 2.45
N ASN A 99 7.90 -3.33 1.87
CA ASN A 99 6.82 -2.63 2.56
C ASN A 99 5.50 -3.23 2.07
N HIS A 100 4.78 -3.90 2.97
CA HIS A 100 3.59 -4.68 2.62
C HIS A 100 2.30 -3.96 3.05
N PHE A 101 2.18 -3.53 4.30
CA PHE A 101 0.98 -2.81 4.73
C PHE A 101 1.17 -1.94 5.97
N HIS A 102 0.49 -0.81 6.05
CA HIS A 102 0.51 0.07 7.23
C HIS A 102 -0.88 0.61 7.52
N GLY A 103 -1.33 0.47 8.76
CA GLY A 103 -2.65 0.82 9.25
C GLY A 103 -3.37 -0.37 9.88
N ASN A 104 -4.33 -0.08 10.75
CA ASN A 104 -5.09 -1.11 11.45
C ASN A 104 -6.05 -1.84 10.49
N ILE A 105 -5.72 -3.07 10.11
CA ILE A 105 -6.49 -3.85 9.12
C ILE A 105 -7.91 -4.23 9.57
N SER A 106 -8.22 -4.14 10.87
CA SER A 106 -9.56 -4.46 11.40
C SER A 106 -10.44 -3.23 11.53
N LYS A 107 -9.86 -2.05 11.77
CA LYS A 107 -10.58 -0.80 12.03
C LYS A 107 -10.49 0.22 10.91
N ALA A 108 -9.54 0.09 9.98
CA ALA A 108 -9.40 0.99 8.86
C ALA A 108 -10.70 1.04 8.04
N THR A 109 -11.00 2.21 7.49
CA THR A 109 -12.17 2.44 6.64
C THR A 109 -11.77 2.87 5.24
N ILE A 110 -10.52 3.34 5.05
CA ILE A 110 -9.95 3.65 3.74
C ILE A 110 -8.75 2.74 3.52
N PHE A 111 -8.78 1.99 2.42
CA PHE A 111 -7.68 1.13 2.00
C PHE A 111 -7.11 1.64 0.68
N GLN A 112 -5.82 1.97 0.67
CA GLN A 112 -5.10 2.32 -0.55
C GLN A 112 -4.39 1.06 -1.06
N CYS A 113 -4.94 0.43 -2.10
CA CYS A 113 -4.46 -0.84 -2.65
C CYS A 113 -3.50 -0.57 -3.82
N LEU A 114 -2.21 -0.63 -3.56
CA LEU A 114 -1.13 -0.29 -4.48
C LEU A 114 -0.41 -1.51 -5.04
N ALA A 115 0.19 -1.28 -6.21
CA ALA A 115 0.82 -2.35 -6.95
C ALA A 115 2.22 -2.70 -6.44
N ASN A 116 2.89 -1.77 -5.72
CA ASN A 116 4.26 -1.89 -5.24
C ASN A 116 4.68 -0.60 -4.50
N PRO A 117 5.52 -0.70 -3.44
CA PRO A 117 5.95 0.42 -2.62
C PRO A 117 7.03 1.30 -3.26
N ASN A 118 7.06 1.40 -4.60
CA ASN A 118 7.94 2.20 -5.46
C ASN A 118 9.21 2.78 -4.81
N ILE A 119 10.38 2.26 -5.16
CA ILE A 119 11.65 2.84 -4.74
C ILE A 119 12.15 3.86 -5.77
N ALA A 120 12.90 4.86 -5.30
CA ALA A 120 13.47 5.90 -6.16
C ALA A 120 14.80 5.47 -6.82
N LEU A 121 15.45 4.42 -6.31
CA LEU A 121 16.56 3.75 -7.01
C LEU A 121 16.09 3.07 -8.30
N GLU A 122 16.79 3.34 -9.40
CA GLU A 122 16.55 2.66 -10.67
C GLU A 122 16.69 1.14 -10.53
N ASP A 123 15.79 0.41 -11.19
CA ASP A 123 15.80 -1.05 -11.29
C ASP A 123 17.04 -1.54 -12.08
N LYS A 124 18.17 -1.75 -11.39
CA LYS A 124 19.42 -2.26 -11.98
C LYS A 124 19.68 -3.71 -11.58
N LYS A 125 20.08 -4.53 -12.57
CA LYS A 125 20.37 -5.96 -12.39
C LYS A 125 21.82 -6.23 -11.97
N THR A 126 22.76 -5.42 -12.46
CA THR A 126 24.20 -5.67 -12.37
C THR A 126 24.93 -4.90 -11.28
N SER A 127 24.35 -3.79 -10.81
CA SER A 127 24.83 -3.00 -9.68
C SER A 127 23.62 -2.61 -8.84
N PRO A 128 23.73 -2.61 -7.51
CA PRO A 128 24.91 -2.93 -6.67
C PRO A 128 25.24 -4.44 -6.59
N LYS A 129 26.50 -4.78 -6.28
CA LYS A 129 26.96 -6.19 -6.23
C LYS A 129 26.38 -6.93 -5.02
N ASP A 130 26.49 -6.32 -3.86
CA ASP A 130 26.12 -6.87 -2.55
C ASP A 130 25.24 -5.90 -1.74
N LEU A 131 24.91 -6.30 -0.51
CA LEU A 131 24.07 -5.53 0.40
C LEU A 131 24.74 -4.21 0.80
N SER A 132 26.04 -4.20 1.09
CA SER A 132 26.77 -2.97 1.48
C SER A 132 26.76 -1.93 0.36
N GLU A 133 27.17 -2.31 -0.86
CA GLU A 133 27.16 -1.39 -2.02
C GLU A 133 25.73 -0.87 -2.30
N PHE A 134 24.71 -1.69 -2.02
CA PHE A 134 23.32 -1.26 -2.13
C PHE A 134 22.97 -0.15 -1.16
N TYR A 135 23.24 -0.32 0.13
CA TYR A 135 22.88 0.69 1.13
C TYR A 135 23.78 1.93 1.08
N GLU A 136 25.05 1.82 0.69
CA GLU A 136 25.91 2.99 0.42
C GLU A 136 25.32 3.86 -0.70
N LYS A 137 24.90 3.22 -1.80
CA LYS A 137 24.25 3.92 -2.91
C LYS A 137 22.87 4.43 -2.55
N PHE A 138 22.07 3.63 -1.84
CA PHE A 138 20.72 4.00 -1.48
C PHE A 138 20.72 5.22 -0.56
N LYS A 139 21.58 5.21 0.47
CA LYS A 139 21.73 6.33 1.41
C LYS A 139 22.23 7.60 0.73
N SER A 140 23.14 7.50 -0.24
CA SER A 140 23.66 8.69 -0.94
C SER A 140 22.67 9.31 -1.94
N GLU A 141 21.86 8.50 -2.63
CA GLU A 141 20.88 8.99 -3.59
C GLU A 141 19.53 9.38 -2.95
N HIS A 142 19.16 8.77 -1.82
CA HIS A 142 17.85 8.90 -1.17
C HIS A 142 17.96 9.04 0.35
N VAL A 143 18.74 10.03 0.80
CA VAL A 143 19.02 10.33 2.22
C VAL A 143 17.74 10.45 3.06
N GLU A 144 16.64 10.92 2.43
CA GLU A 144 15.36 11.18 3.09
C GLU A 144 14.48 9.93 3.27
N ASP A 145 14.75 8.86 2.54
CA ASP A 145 13.98 7.61 2.68
C ASP A 145 14.45 6.87 3.94
N VAL A 146 13.53 6.64 4.89
CA VAL A 146 13.82 5.95 6.16
C VAL A 146 14.46 4.57 5.93
N SER A 147 14.12 3.89 4.84
CA SER A 147 14.68 2.57 4.49
C SER A 147 16.09 2.63 3.92
N SER A 148 16.64 3.81 3.62
CA SER A 148 18.01 3.96 3.10
C SER A 148 19.07 3.96 4.19
N ASP A 149 18.70 4.33 5.43
CA ASP A 149 19.62 4.38 6.56
C ASP A 149 19.46 3.15 7.46
N LEU A 150 20.46 2.26 7.42
CA LEU A 150 20.52 1.04 8.23
C LEU A 150 20.47 1.31 9.74
N SER A 151 20.88 2.50 10.19
CA SER A 151 20.82 2.87 11.61
C SER A 151 19.40 2.98 12.15
N ASN A 152 18.38 3.07 11.27
CA ASN A 152 16.96 3.00 11.64
C ASN A 152 16.50 1.57 11.97
N PHE A 153 17.31 0.54 11.67
CA PHE A 153 16.95 -0.87 11.75
C PHE A 153 17.88 -1.66 12.67
N LYS A 154 17.80 -1.38 13.97
CA LYS A 154 18.68 -1.98 15.00
C LYS A 154 18.20 -3.31 15.54
N ASP A 155 16.92 -3.63 15.35
CA ASP A 155 16.28 -4.82 15.90
C ASP A 155 15.15 -5.35 15.02
N SER A 156 14.64 -6.54 15.35
CA SER A 156 13.57 -7.18 14.57
C SER A 156 12.29 -6.36 14.53
N ASN A 157 11.96 -5.60 15.58
CA ASN A 157 10.75 -4.79 15.65
C ASN A 157 10.84 -3.59 14.70
N SER A 158 11.99 -2.92 14.62
CA SER A 158 12.21 -1.82 13.68
C SER A 158 12.06 -2.26 12.21
N VAL A 159 12.57 -3.44 11.86
CA VAL A 159 12.40 -4.05 10.52
C VAL A 159 10.95 -4.43 10.29
N LYS A 160 10.31 -5.12 11.25
CA LYS A 160 8.90 -5.51 11.16
C LYS A 160 8.00 -4.29 11.00
N ASN A 161 8.23 -3.23 11.77
CA ASN A 161 7.47 -1.99 11.68
C ASN A 161 7.56 -1.33 10.30
N HIS A 162 8.65 -1.54 9.54
CA HIS A 162 8.76 -1.06 8.17
C HIS A 162 8.10 -2.01 7.14
N LEU A 163 8.20 -3.33 7.35
CA LEU A 163 7.49 -4.33 6.55
C LEU A 163 5.97 -4.15 6.71
N PHE A 164 5.52 -3.96 7.96
CA PHE A 164 4.15 -3.71 8.31
C PHE A 164 3.95 -2.99 9.65
N ASP A 165 2.87 -2.22 9.80
CA ASP A 165 2.51 -1.56 11.07
C ASP A 165 1.00 -1.49 11.26
N LEU A 166 0.50 -1.98 12.40
CA LEU A 166 -0.93 -1.97 12.72
C LEU A 166 -1.37 -0.72 13.48
N ASN A 167 -0.42 0.00 14.06
CA ASN A 167 -0.66 1.16 14.93
C ASN A 167 -0.64 2.45 14.14
N ASN A 168 0.24 2.56 13.15
CA ASN A 168 0.40 3.79 12.35
C ASN A 168 0.13 3.54 10.87
N SER A 169 -0.66 4.42 10.27
CA SER A 169 -0.75 4.49 8.82
C SER A 169 0.57 5.00 8.22
N ILE A 170 0.86 4.65 6.97
CA ILE A 170 2.05 5.19 6.29
C ILE A 170 2.00 6.73 6.18
N LEU A 171 0.80 7.30 6.07
CA LEU A 171 0.58 8.74 6.08
C LEU A 171 1.00 9.37 7.42
N SER A 172 0.55 8.79 8.54
CA SER A 172 0.97 9.22 9.88
C SER A 172 2.48 9.17 10.03
N LYS A 173 3.11 8.07 9.58
CA LYS A 173 4.57 7.91 9.66
C LYS A 173 5.31 8.99 8.88
N GLU A 174 4.95 9.19 7.63
CA GLU A 174 5.62 10.19 6.78
C GLU A 174 5.37 11.61 7.29
N PHE A 175 4.14 11.92 7.73
CA PHE A 175 3.86 13.25 8.30
C PHE A 175 4.64 13.48 9.60
N ASN A 176 4.73 12.48 10.48
CA ASN A 176 5.50 12.56 11.72
C ASN A 176 6.99 12.74 11.44
N ASN A 177 7.53 11.99 10.48
CA ASN A 177 8.92 12.16 10.05
C ASN A 177 9.16 13.58 9.51
N LEU A 178 8.24 14.11 8.71
CA LEU A 178 8.32 15.48 8.18
C LEU A 178 8.35 16.50 9.32
N ILE A 179 7.40 16.47 10.27
CA ILE A 179 7.33 17.52 11.31
C ILE A 179 8.47 17.45 12.34
N ASN A 180 9.13 16.29 12.48
CA ASN A 180 10.27 16.10 13.38
C ASN A 180 11.60 16.63 12.81
N LYS A 181 11.65 16.96 11.52
CA LYS A 181 12.82 17.60 10.87
C LYS A 181 12.99 19.02 11.34
N ASP A 182 14.13 19.64 11.05
CA ASP A 182 14.31 21.06 11.34
C ASP A 182 13.39 21.94 10.47
N LYS A 183 13.16 23.19 10.89
CA LYS A 183 12.20 24.08 10.20
C LYS A 183 12.59 24.36 8.75
N ASP A 184 13.87 24.58 8.47
CA ASP A 184 14.34 24.98 7.14
C ASP A 184 14.28 23.81 6.16
N GLU A 185 14.60 22.60 6.63
CA GLU A 185 14.47 21.34 5.94
C GLU A 185 12.99 21.04 5.60
N ARG A 186 12.08 21.21 6.57
CA ARG A 186 10.62 21.07 6.33
C ARG A 186 10.15 21.98 5.21
N ILE A 187 10.54 23.25 5.25
CA ILE A 187 10.17 24.25 4.24
C ILE A 187 10.73 23.85 2.88
N ASN A 188 11.99 23.42 2.81
CA ASN A 188 12.63 22.98 1.57
C ASN A 188 11.91 21.78 0.93
N LEU A 189 11.55 20.78 1.73
CA LEU A 189 10.82 19.59 1.29
C LEU A 189 9.43 19.96 0.76
N ILE A 190 8.66 20.78 1.50
CA ILE A 190 7.28 21.15 1.15
C ILE A 190 7.21 22.11 -0.05
N ASN A 191 8.28 22.85 -0.35
CA ASN A 191 8.29 23.81 -1.46
C ASN A 191 8.11 23.16 -2.85
N ASN A 192 8.46 21.89 -3.01
CA ASN A 192 8.36 21.16 -4.27
C ASN A 192 7.87 19.72 -4.04
N GLN A 193 6.86 19.28 -4.80
CA GLN A 193 6.30 17.94 -4.66
C GLN A 193 7.31 16.81 -4.87
N ASN A 194 8.27 16.98 -5.78
CA ASN A 194 9.32 16.00 -6.00
C ASN A 194 10.33 15.99 -4.85
N ASN A 195 10.63 17.14 -4.24
CA ASN A 195 11.48 17.18 -3.04
C ASN A 195 10.81 16.42 -1.90
N LEU A 196 9.53 16.69 -1.62
CA LEU A 196 8.76 15.95 -0.61
C LEU A 196 8.72 14.45 -0.91
N ALA A 197 8.62 14.07 -2.19
CA ALA A 197 8.54 12.66 -2.58
C ALA A 197 9.83 11.84 -2.33
N ASN A 198 10.97 12.48 -2.04
CA ASN A 198 12.24 11.78 -1.81
C ASN A 198 12.32 11.09 -0.44
N GLY A 199 11.50 11.51 0.55
CA GLY A 199 11.38 10.85 1.86
C GLY A 199 9.94 10.64 2.33
N HIS A 200 8.98 11.31 1.68
CA HIS A 200 7.56 11.28 2.02
C HIS A 200 6.74 10.94 0.77
N TYR A 201 7.11 9.83 0.13
CA TYR A 201 6.58 9.39 -1.16
C TYR A 201 5.04 9.28 -1.13
N TYR A 202 4.47 8.67 -0.10
CA TYR A 202 3.04 8.42 -0.04
C TYR A 202 2.23 9.71 0.18
N LEU A 203 2.69 10.58 1.07
CA LEU A 203 2.16 11.91 1.32
C LEU A 203 2.21 12.74 0.03
N ALA A 204 3.37 12.82 -0.61
CA ALA A 204 3.60 13.63 -1.80
C ALA A 204 2.87 13.12 -3.03
N ARG A 205 2.70 11.80 -3.19
CA ARG A 205 2.14 11.21 -4.42
C ARG A 205 0.70 10.78 -4.32
N TYR A 206 0.18 10.50 -3.11
CA TYR A 206 -1.18 9.95 -2.91
C TYR A 206 -2.03 10.79 -1.98
N TYR A 207 -1.56 11.10 -0.76
CA TYR A 207 -2.44 11.51 0.33
C TYR A 207 -2.65 13.02 0.48
N TYR A 208 -1.72 13.86 0.04
CA TYR A 208 -1.88 15.32 0.18
C TYR A 208 -3.24 15.88 -0.28
N PRO A 209 -3.91 15.38 -1.34
CA PRO A 209 -5.21 15.93 -1.74
C PRO A 209 -6.33 15.57 -0.77
N MET A 210 -6.20 14.49 -0.01
CA MET A 210 -7.19 14.09 0.98
C MET A 210 -7.23 15.08 2.14
N LEU A 211 -6.08 15.69 2.45
CA LEU A 211 -5.85 16.58 3.57
C LEU A 211 -6.38 18.00 3.37
N ILE A 212 -6.83 18.37 2.17
CA ILE A 212 -7.37 19.70 1.85
C ILE A 212 -8.82 19.62 1.33
N LYS A 213 -9.54 20.75 1.47
CA LYS A 213 -10.97 20.87 1.10
C LYS A 213 -11.23 20.80 -0.40
N LYS A 214 -10.62 21.70 -1.18
CA LYS A 214 -10.78 21.76 -2.64
C LYS A 214 -9.59 21.05 -3.31
N ALA A 215 -9.85 20.11 -4.21
CA ALA A 215 -8.82 19.41 -4.98
C ALA A 215 -9.03 19.64 -6.49
N PRO A 216 -8.89 20.88 -7.00
CA PRO A 216 -9.06 21.16 -8.42
C PRO A 216 -7.94 20.55 -9.28
N LYS A 217 -8.24 20.32 -10.57
CA LYS A 217 -7.34 19.69 -11.57
C LYS A 217 -5.91 20.25 -11.56
N THR A 218 -5.75 21.53 -11.29
CA THR A 218 -4.48 22.25 -11.27
C THR A 218 -4.24 22.85 -9.88
N ASN A 219 -2.99 22.97 -9.46
CA ASN A 219 -2.60 23.66 -8.21
C ASN A 219 -2.91 22.95 -6.88
N THR A 220 -3.45 21.71 -6.86
CA THR A 220 -3.77 20.99 -5.59
C THR A 220 -2.56 20.91 -4.65
N PHE A 221 -1.37 20.56 -5.16
CA PHE A 221 -0.18 20.48 -4.30
C PHE A 221 0.20 21.85 -3.71
N ASN A 222 0.03 22.93 -4.48
CA ASN A 222 0.30 24.28 -3.99
C ASN A 222 -0.71 24.73 -2.92
N GLN A 223 -1.97 24.28 -2.99
CA GLN A 223 -2.96 24.51 -1.91
C GLN A 223 -2.55 23.77 -0.63
N PHE A 224 -2.20 22.50 -0.74
CA PHE A 224 -1.62 21.74 0.38
C PHE A 224 -0.39 22.44 0.96
N ARG A 225 0.56 22.86 0.11
CA ARG A 225 1.75 23.62 0.53
C ARG A 225 1.40 24.89 1.29
N LYS A 226 0.49 25.71 0.77
CA LYS A 226 0.06 26.95 1.44
C LYS A 226 -0.56 26.66 2.80
N ALA A 227 -1.45 25.68 2.87
CA ALA A 227 -2.12 25.34 4.12
C ALA A 227 -1.16 24.73 5.16
N TYR A 228 -0.21 23.90 4.72
CA TYR A 228 0.87 23.40 5.56
C TYR A 228 1.72 24.55 6.11
N LEU A 229 2.22 25.45 5.25
CA LEU A 229 3.07 26.58 5.67
C LEU A 229 2.33 27.55 6.60
N ASN A 230 1.02 27.74 6.41
CA ASN A 230 0.21 28.50 7.36
C ASN A 230 0.10 27.80 8.71
N SER A 231 -0.14 26.49 8.74
CA SER A 231 -0.21 25.71 9.99
C SER A 231 1.13 25.70 10.74
N GLU A 232 2.23 25.60 10.00
CA GLU A 232 3.60 25.75 10.52
C GLU A 232 3.79 27.14 11.16
N LYS A 233 3.38 28.22 10.47
CA LYS A 233 3.46 29.59 11.01
C LYS A 233 2.63 29.78 12.28
N LEU A 234 1.49 29.10 12.38
CA LEU A 234 0.60 29.13 13.54
C LEU A 234 1.01 28.14 14.66
N ASN A 235 2.08 27.36 14.47
CA ASN A 235 2.52 26.30 15.37
C ASN A 235 1.45 25.23 15.66
N THR A 236 0.58 24.92 14.70
CA THR A 236 -0.53 23.96 14.85
C THR A 236 -0.28 22.60 14.20
N LEU A 237 0.96 22.32 13.77
CA LEU A 237 1.30 21.04 13.11
C LEU A 237 1.08 19.82 14.02
N GLN A 238 1.18 19.99 15.34
CA GLN A 238 0.87 18.92 16.28
C GLN A 238 -0.62 18.58 16.27
N ASP A 239 -1.50 19.59 16.21
CA ASP A 239 -2.95 19.37 16.09
C ASP A 239 -3.29 18.69 14.76
N VAL A 240 -2.60 19.09 13.69
CA VAL A 240 -2.71 18.45 12.36
C VAL A 240 -2.30 16.98 12.43
N LYS A 241 -1.18 16.66 13.10
CA LYS A 241 -0.74 15.28 13.34
C LYS A 241 -1.83 14.49 14.06
N GLU A 242 -2.38 15.01 15.15
CA GLU A 242 -3.43 14.31 15.90
C GLU A 242 -4.67 14.03 15.04
N LYS A 243 -5.03 14.96 14.14
CA LYS A 243 -6.11 14.74 13.19
C LYS A 243 -5.75 13.67 12.15
N ILE A 244 -4.52 13.66 11.63
CA ILE A 244 -4.03 12.63 10.70
C ILE A 244 -4.05 11.24 11.37
N ASP A 245 -3.63 11.13 12.64
CA ASP A 245 -3.62 9.88 13.40
C ASP A 245 -5.04 9.31 13.64
N ARG A 246 -6.09 10.14 13.55
CA ARG A 246 -7.49 9.70 13.62
C ARG A 246 -8.02 9.18 12.28
N ILE A 247 -7.31 9.42 11.16
CA ILE A 247 -7.70 8.90 9.86
C ILE A 247 -7.50 7.38 9.88
N LYS A 248 -8.60 6.65 9.72
CA LYS A 248 -8.64 5.19 9.65
C LYS A 248 -8.16 4.69 8.28
N LEU A 249 -6.90 4.95 7.96
CA LEU A 249 -6.25 4.61 6.69
C LEU A 249 -5.38 3.36 6.82
N CYS A 250 -5.43 2.50 5.81
CA CYS A 250 -4.50 1.40 5.63
C CYS A 250 -3.93 1.40 4.19
N ASN A 251 -2.61 1.30 4.02
CA ASN A 251 -2.01 1.01 2.70
C ASN A 251 -1.80 -0.50 2.58
N LEU A 252 -2.06 -1.05 1.39
CA LEU A 252 -1.78 -2.44 1.04
C LEU A 252 -0.95 -2.47 -0.24
N GLU A 253 0.15 -3.20 -0.23
CA GLU A 253 0.98 -3.46 -1.40
C GLU A 253 0.84 -4.93 -1.81
N VAL A 254 0.45 -5.17 -3.05
CA VAL A 254 0.34 -6.53 -3.58
C VAL A 254 1.70 -7.16 -3.93
N PHE A 255 2.66 -6.32 -4.29
CA PHE A 255 4.04 -6.68 -4.51
C PHE A 255 4.87 -5.89 -3.50
N PRO A 256 5.18 -6.47 -2.32
CA PRO A 256 5.78 -5.71 -1.23
C PRO A 256 7.27 -5.41 -1.44
N PHE A 257 7.94 -6.08 -2.37
CA PHE A 257 9.36 -5.85 -2.63
C PHE A 257 9.59 -4.50 -3.29
N ARG A 258 10.73 -3.88 -3.00
CA ARG A 258 11.08 -2.56 -3.50
C ARG A 258 11.49 -2.65 -4.98
N SER A 259 10.83 -1.88 -5.83
CA SER A 259 11.10 -1.79 -7.27
C SER A 259 10.56 -0.48 -7.80
N GLN A 260 11.21 0.14 -8.77
CA GLN A 260 10.69 1.35 -9.42
C GLN A 260 9.56 1.00 -10.41
N ASN A 261 9.70 -0.14 -11.06
CA ASN A 261 8.76 -0.72 -11.99
C ASN A 261 8.89 -2.24 -11.94
N PRO A 262 8.08 -2.92 -11.11
CA PRO A 262 8.14 -4.38 -10.97
C PRO A 262 7.70 -5.13 -12.24
N GLN A 263 7.36 -4.45 -13.35
CA GLN A 263 6.92 -5.10 -14.60
C GLN A 263 5.71 -6.02 -14.39
N LEU A 264 4.74 -5.57 -13.57
CA LEU A 264 3.45 -6.27 -13.36
C LEU A 264 2.55 -6.31 -14.61
N TYR A 265 2.91 -5.52 -15.63
CA TYR A 265 2.23 -5.43 -16.92
C TYR A 265 3.20 -4.89 -17.98
N SER A 266 3.14 -5.41 -19.20
CA SER A 266 3.81 -4.86 -20.38
C SER A 266 2.85 -4.81 -21.57
N LYS A 267 3.13 -3.90 -22.50
CA LYS A 267 2.50 -3.86 -23.82
C LYS A 267 3.26 -4.70 -24.86
N SER A 268 4.53 -5.03 -24.58
CA SER A 268 5.39 -5.83 -25.45
C SER A 268 5.46 -7.25 -24.90
N GLU A 269 5.22 -8.22 -25.78
CA GLU A 269 5.27 -9.66 -25.47
C GLU A 269 6.68 -10.11 -25.05
N ASP A 270 7.72 -9.41 -25.54
CA ASP A 270 9.12 -9.74 -25.26
C ASP A 270 9.65 -9.21 -23.93
N THR A 271 8.86 -8.42 -23.18
CA THR A 271 9.32 -7.86 -21.90
C THR A 271 9.10 -8.88 -20.77
N PRO A 272 10.17 -9.33 -20.07
CA PRO A 272 10.00 -10.19 -18.90
C PRO A 272 9.12 -9.51 -17.85
N LEU A 273 8.02 -10.16 -17.47
CA LEU A 273 7.07 -9.64 -16.48
C LEU A 273 7.41 -10.17 -15.08
N ILE A 274 8.60 -9.83 -14.60
CA ILE A 274 9.17 -10.37 -13.35
C ILE A 274 8.21 -10.26 -12.17
N GLY A 275 7.64 -9.07 -11.94
CA GLY A 275 6.68 -8.88 -10.86
C GLY A 275 5.41 -9.69 -11.07
N LYS A 276 4.94 -9.83 -12.33
CA LYS A 276 3.75 -10.65 -12.65
C LYS A 276 4.00 -12.13 -12.35
N GLU A 277 5.21 -12.63 -12.64
CA GLU A 277 5.65 -13.99 -12.29
C GLU A 277 5.69 -14.17 -10.77
N LEU A 278 6.27 -13.22 -10.03
CA LEU A 278 6.31 -13.28 -8.55
C LEU A 278 4.90 -13.30 -7.92
N ILE A 279 3.96 -12.50 -8.43
CA ILE A 279 2.57 -12.52 -7.93
C ILE A 279 1.70 -13.63 -8.54
N SER A 280 2.22 -14.50 -9.42
CA SER A 280 1.46 -15.64 -9.93
C SER A 280 1.48 -16.84 -8.98
N TYR A 281 2.37 -16.85 -7.99
CA TYR A 281 2.43 -17.91 -6.98
C TYR A 281 1.28 -17.80 -5.97
N ASN A 282 0.74 -18.95 -5.55
CA ASN A 282 -0.30 -19.05 -4.52
C ASN A 282 0.34 -19.26 -3.13
N ASN A 283 1.13 -18.29 -2.68
CA ASN A 283 1.81 -18.34 -1.38
C ASN A 283 1.26 -17.29 -0.41
N LYS A 284 1.79 -17.25 0.84
CA LYS A 284 1.33 -16.31 1.86
C LYS A 284 1.56 -14.87 1.41
N THR A 285 2.75 -14.56 0.90
CA THR A 285 3.13 -13.23 0.45
C THR A 285 2.19 -12.65 -0.59
N THR A 286 1.91 -13.39 -1.66
CA THR A 286 1.05 -12.93 -2.77
C THR A 286 -0.42 -12.74 -2.35
N LEU A 287 -0.96 -13.68 -1.55
CA LEU A 287 -2.39 -13.71 -1.25
C LEU A 287 -2.77 -12.91 0.01
N PHE A 288 -1.80 -12.40 0.76
CA PHE A 288 -2.07 -11.75 2.04
C PHE A 288 -2.88 -10.45 1.91
N SER A 289 -2.49 -9.52 1.04
CA SER A 289 -3.24 -8.28 0.83
C SER A 289 -4.71 -8.52 0.38
N PRO A 290 -5.00 -9.40 -0.60
CA PRO A 290 -6.37 -9.82 -0.90
C PRO A 290 -7.15 -10.43 0.29
N ARG A 291 -6.49 -11.23 1.14
CA ARG A 291 -7.13 -11.77 2.36
C ARG A 291 -7.51 -10.67 3.33
N ILE A 292 -6.68 -9.63 3.49
CA ILE A 292 -7.03 -8.45 4.30
C ILE A 292 -8.30 -7.78 3.76
N ILE A 293 -8.40 -7.59 2.44
CA ILE A 293 -9.56 -6.97 1.79
C ILE A 293 -10.84 -7.76 2.10
N LEU A 294 -10.83 -9.07 1.81
CA LEU A 294 -12.00 -9.92 2.00
C LEU A 294 -12.38 -10.04 3.49
N ARG A 295 -11.41 -10.20 4.39
CA ARG A 295 -11.64 -10.19 5.84
C ARG A 295 -12.29 -8.89 6.29
N ARG A 296 -11.78 -7.74 5.85
CA ARG A 296 -12.30 -6.44 6.28
C ARG A 296 -13.74 -6.21 5.82
N ILE A 297 -14.07 -6.65 4.62
CA ILE A 297 -15.44 -6.63 4.09
C ILE A 297 -16.36 -7.53 4.93
N ALA A 298 -15.92 -8.75 5.23
CA ALA A 298 -16.65 -9.68 6.09
C ALA A 298 -16.89 -9.13 7.51
N LEU A 299 -15.91 -8.46 8.11
CA LEU A 299 -16.06 -7.76 9.39
C LEU A 299 -17.13 -6.66 9.30
N SER A 300 -17.15 -5.87 8.23
CA SER A 300 -18.15 -4.83 7.99
C SER A 300 -19.55 -5.42 7.85
N ILE A 301 -19.71 -6.49 7.08
CA ILE A 301 -20.98 -7.21 6.92
C ILE A 301 -21.49 -7.69 8.28
N LYS A 302 -20.64 -8.38 9.04
CA LYS A 302 -20.97 -8.86 10.40
C LYS A 302 -21.41 -7.72 11.31
N HIS A 303 -20.60 -6.66 11.38
CA HIS A 303 -20.89 -5.49 12.21
C HIS A 303 -22.21 -4.84 11.84
N ASN A 304 -22.46 -4.61 10.56
CA ASN A 304 -23.68 -3.96 10.09
C ASN A 304 -24.91 -4.82 10.39
N GLU A 305 -24.84 -6.13 10.17
CA GLU A 305 -25.94 -7.05 10.46
C GLU A 305 -26.28 -7.12 11.96
N GLU A 306 -25.27 -7.14 12.83
CA GLU A 306 -25.44 -7.17 14.30
C GLU A 306 -26.01 -5.86 14.87
N ASN A 307 -25.85 -4.74 14.16
CA ASN A 307 -26.17 -3.39 14.67
C ASN A 307 -27.30 -2.68 13.90
N LYS A 308 -27.82 -3.22 12.81
CA LYS A 308 -28.82 -2.57 11.93
C LYS A 308 -30.11 -2.10 12.59
N TYR A 309 -30.47 -2.67 13.75
CA TYR A 309 -31.67 -2.30 14.52
C TYR A 309 -31.39 -1.31 15.66
N LYS A 310 -30.14 -0.87 15.85
CA LYS A 310 -29.80 0.13 16.86
C LYS A 310 -30.16 1.53 16.36
N ASN A 311 -30.77 2.33 17.23
CA ASN A 311 -31.05 3.74 16.93
C ASN A 311 -29.73 4.49 16.67
N ASN A 312 -29.72 5.37 15.66
CA ASN A 312 -28.55 6.16 15.24
C ASN A 312 -27.33 5.32 14.83
N PHE A 313 -27.54 4.08 14.36
CA PHE A 313 -26.47 3.27 13.80
C PHE A 313 -25.97 3.85 12.48
N GLU A 314 -24.67 4.13 12.41
CA GLU A 314 -23.97 4.43 11.16
C GLU A 314 -23.27 3.17 10.64
N PRO A 315 -23.61 2.70 9.43
CA PRO A 315 -22.96 1.53 8.83
C PRO A 315 -21.45 1.71 8.71
N ASP A 316 -20.70 0.69 9.08
CA ASP A 316 -19.28 0.57 8.80
C ASP A 316 -19.09 0.08 7.38
N ILE A 317 -18.61 0.95 6.47
CA ILE A 317 -18.39 0.61 5.07
C ILE A 317 -16.93 0.92 4.71
N PRO A 318 -16.06 -0.11 4.58
CA PRO A 318 -14.70 0.10 4.11
C PRO A 318 -14.68 0.42 2.62
N ILE A 319 -13.80 1.32 2.21
CA ILE A 319 -13.53 1.61 0.79
C ILE A 319 -12.14 1.12 0.41
N PHE A 320 -12.02 0.56 -0.79
CA PHE A 320 -10.75 0.07 -1.33
C PHE A 320 -10.44 0.77 -2.64
N ILE A 321 -9.34 1.53 -2.66
CA ILE A 321 -8.94 2.36 -3.79
C ILE A 321 -7.77 1.69 -4.50
N PHE A 322 -8.05 1.06 -5.63
CA PHE A 322 -7.10 0.22 -6.35
C PHE A 322 -6.29 0.96 -7.39
N ARG A 323 -5.00 0.63 -7.43
CA ARG A 323 -4.13 0.87 -8.57
C ARG A 323 -4.01 -0.42 -9.39
N ARG A 324 -4.30 -0.36 -10.69
CA ARG A 324 -4.21 -1.50 -11.64
C ARG A 324 -5.09 -2.68 -11.25
N TYR A 325 -6.35 -2.42 -10.93
CA TYR A 325 -7.29 -3.45 -10.48
C TYR A 325 -7.41 -4.61 -11.47
N GLU A 326 -7.73 -4.35 -12.74
CA GLU A 326 -7.99 -5.40 -13.73
C GLU A 326 -6.76 -6.29 -14.00
N TYR A 327 -5.55 -5.72 -13.93
CA TYR A 327 -4.31 -6.43 -14.30
C TYR A 327 -3.65 -7.20 -13.15
N VAL A 328 -3.95 -6.81 -11.91
CA VAL A 328 -3.26 -7.30 -10.73
C VAL A 328 -4.25 -7.82 -9.70
N TRP A 329 -5.07 -6.94 -9.13
CA TRP A 329 -5.87 -7.25 -7.95
C TRP A 329 -7.03 -8.20 -8.23
N LYS A 330 -7.73 -8.06 -9.36
CA LYS A 330 -8.91 -8.86 -9.68
C LYS A 330 -8.62 -10.36 -9.70
N ASP A 331 -7.54 -10.75 -10.38
CA ASP A 331 -7.08 -12.14 -10.44
C ASP A 331 -6.68 -12.66 -9.06
N LEU A 332 -6.01 -11.83 -8.25
CA LEU A 332 -5.59 -12.21 -6.91
C LEU A 332 -6.77 -12.39 -5.96
N ILE A 333 -7.76 -11.51 -6.00
CA ILE A 333 -8.99 -11.65 -5.22
C ILE A 333 -9.74 -12.92 -5.65
N ARG A 334 -9.84 -13.19 -6.96
CA ARG A 334 -10.39 -14.44 -7.49
C ARG A 334 -9.67 -15.67 -6.93
N ARG A 335 -8.33 -15.67 -6.95
CA ARG A 335 -7.53 -16.77 -6.38
C ARG A 335 -7.73 -16.90 -4.87
N THR A 336 -7.82 -15.80 -4.13
CA THR A 336 -8.09 -15.86 -2.69
C THR A 336 -9.47 -16.42 -2.38
N LEU A 337 -10.50 -16.09 -3.16
CA LEU A 337 -11.84 -16.69 -3.00
C LEU A 337 -11.81 -18.22 -3.19
N LYS A 338 -10.98 -18.72 -4.12
CA LYS A 338 -10.78 -20.16 -4.31
C LYS A 338 -10.00 -20.79 -3.16
N GLU A 339 -8.82 -20.25 -2.87
CA GLU A 339 -7.81 -20.86 -1.98
C GLU A 339 -8.08 -20.65 -0.49
N SER A 340 -8.85 -19.62 -0.11
CA SER A 340 -9.07 -19.26 1.30
C SER A 340 -10.54 -19.26 1.71
N TYR A 341 -11.47 -19.35 0.76
CA TYR A 341 -12.91 -19.41 1.02
C TYR A 341 -13.58 -20.65 0.40
N ASP A 342 -12.81 -21.55 -0.22
CA ASP A 342 -13.26 -22.79 -0.85
C ASP A 342 -14.38 -22.62 -1.90
N ILE A 343 -14.40 -21.47 -2.59
CA ILE A 343 -15.39 -21.18 -3.63
C ILE A 343 -14.84 -21.67 -4.97
N LEU A 344 -15.37 -22.79 -5.48
CA LEU A 344 -14.91 -23.40 -6.75
C LEU A 344 -15.76 -23.03 -7.96
N ASN A 345 -16.97 -22.51 -7.76
CA ASN A 345 -17.87 -22.13 -8.84
C ASN A 345 -17.42 -20.78 -9.45
N GLU A 346 -16.92 -20.79 -10.70
CA GLU A 346 -16.46 -19.58 -11.39
C GLU A 346 -17.56 -18.53 -11.60
N GLU A 347 -18.78 -18.95 -11.94
CA GLU A 347 -19.92 -18.03 -12.12
C GLU A 347 -20.22 -17.29 -10.81
N LEU A 348 -20.19 -18.03 -9.68
CA LEU A 348 -20.35 -17.43 -8.35
C LEU A 348 -19.19 -16.47 -8.02
N ILE A 349 -17.95 -16.81 -8.36
CA ILE A 349 -16.82 -15.89 -8.14
C ILE A 349 -17.00 -14.60 -8.95
N ASP A 350 -17.43 -14.70 -10.21
CA ASP A 350 -17.68 -13.53 -11.05
C ASP A 350 -18.82 -12.66 -10.51
N GLU A 351 -19.91 -13.29 -10.04
CA GLU A 351 -20.99 -12.59 -9.34
C GLU A 351 -20.49 -11.86 -8.08
N ILE A 352 -19.64 -12.51 -7.27
CA ILE A 352 -19.02 -11.91 -6.08
C ILE A 352 -18.17 -10.71 -6.46
N LEU A 353 -17.28 -10.86 -7.45
CA LEU A 353 -16.41 -9.77 -7.88
C LEU A 353 -17.22 -8.55 -8.32
N ILE A 354 -18.26 -8.73 -9.13
CA ILE A 354 -19.16 -7.63 -9.54
C ILE A 354 -19.78 -6.95 -8.32
N TYR A 355 -20.25 -7.72 -7.34
CA TYR A 355 -20.81 -7.15 -6.12
C TYR A 355 -19.76 -6.35 -5.33
N LEU A 356 -18.54 -6.87 -5.17
CA LEU A 356 -17.47 -6.15 -4.48
C LEU A 356 -17.10 -4.84 -5.22
N GLU A 357 -17.03 -4.91 -6.55
CA GLU A 357 -16.77 -3.77 -7.43
C GLU A 357 -17.81 -2.65 -7.29
N ASP A 358 -19.09 -3.02 -7.17
CA ASP A 358 -20.20 -2.05 -7.08
C ASP A 358 -20.33 -1.41 -5.68
N ASN A 359 -19.90 -2.10 -4.63
CA ASN A 359 -20.20 -1.72 -3.24
C ASN A 359 -19.00 -1.22 -2.44
N TYR A 360 -17.78 -1.69 -2.73
CA TYR A 360 -16.60 -1.40 -1.91
C TYR A 360 -15.43 -0.79 -2.70
N PHE A 361 -15.36 -0.99 -4.02
CA PHE A 361 -14.16 -0.71 -4.78
C PHE A 361 -14.21 0.62 -5.55
N TYR A 362 -13.05 1.28 -5.56
CA TYR A 362 -12.76 2.51 -6.28
C TYR A 362 -11.45 2.32 -7.03
N TYR A 363 -11.24 3.11 -8.08
CA TYR A 363 -10.08 2.91 -8.97
C TYR A 363 -9.31 4.21 -9.19
N LEU A 364 -7.99 4.14 -9.08
CA LEU A 364 -7.11 5.21 -9.53
C LEU A 364 -7.13 5.30 -11.06
N LYS A 365 -7.62 6.43 -11.59
CA LYS A 365 -7.87 6.81 -12.99
C LYS A 365 -8.94 6.01 -13.72
N ASP A 366 -8.89 4.69 -13.67
CA ASP A 366 -9.96 3.76 -14.07
C ASP A 366 -9.52 2.32 -13.74
N LYS A 367 -10.42 1.34 -13.88
CA LYS A 367 -10.10 -0.07 -13.60
C LYS A 367 -9.08 -0.68 -14.57
N TYR A 368 -8.94 -0.11 -15.77
CA TYR A 368 -8.07 -0.57 -16.87
C TYR A 368 -6.77 0.24 -16.99
N THR A 369 -6.42 1.03 -15.97
CA THR A 369 -5.31 1.97 -16.09
C THR A 369 -4.01 1.21 -16.07
N LYS A 370 -3.31 1.29 -17.19
CA LYS A 370 -1.95 0.74 -17.39
C LYS A 370 -0.85 1.71 -16.93
N SER A 371 -1.22 2.95 -16.57
CA SER A 371 -0.29 4.04 -16.32
C SER A 371 0.67 3.77 -15.16
N ARG A 372 1.90 4.26 -15.31
CA ARG A 372 2.97 4.24 -14.28
C ARG A 372 2.96 5.48 -13.40
N SER A 373 2.32 6.59 -13.81
CA SER A 373 2.35 7.82 -13.02
C SER A 373 1.52 7.69 -11.74
N GLY A 374 2.04 8.27 -10.65
CA GLY A 374 1.36 8.33 -9.36
C GLY A 374 -0.05 8.91 -9.54
N GLY A 375 -1.03 8.22 -8.98
CA GLY A 375 -2.40 8.70 -8.94
C GLY A 375 -2.63 9.31 -7.59
N ALA A 376 -2.34 10.62 -7.44
CA ALA A 376 -2.78 11.36 -6.28
C ALA A 376 -4.27 11.10 -6.08
N LEU A 377 -4.73 10.96 -4.83
CA LEU A 377 -6.12 10.69 -4.48
C LEU A 377 -6.99 11.93 -4.68
N LEU A 378 -6.91 12.49 -5.89
CA LEU A 378 -7.69 13.60 -6.41
C LEU A 378 -9.05 13.08 -6.84
N ILE A 379 -10.02 13.98 -6.80
CA ILE A 379 -11.38 13.74 -7.24
C ILE A 379 -11.38 13.13 -8.66
N ASN A 380 -10.78 13.78 -9.65
CA ASN A 380 -10.74 13.27 -11.03
C ASN A 380 -9.83 12.06 -11.26
N ASN A 381 -9.07 11.66 -10.24
CA ASN A 381 -8.22 10.47 -10.30
C ASN A 381 -8.85 9.28 -9.60
N ILE A 382 -9.97 9.42 -8.90
CA ILE A 382 -10.67 8.28 -8.31
C ILE A 382 -11.96 8.11 -9.10
N ASN A 383 -12.30 6.87 -9.44
CA ASN A 383 -13.54 6.57 -10.13
C ASN A 383 -14.36 5.56 -9.33
N TYR A 384 -15.67 5.77 -9.33
CA TYR A 384 -16.67 4.91 -8.75
C TYR A 384 -17.52 4.32 -9.89
N LYS A 385 -17.84 3.01 -9.83
CA LYS A 385 -18.57 2.25 -10.87
C LYS A 385 -17.95 2.38 -12.27
N ALA A 386 -17.26 1.33 -12.71
CA ALA A 386 -16.67 1.34 -14.03
C ALA A 386 -17.73 1.47 -15.14
N LYS A 387 -17.59 2.51 -15.97
CA LYS A 387 -18.29 2.75 -17.24
C LYS A 387 -18.70 1.46 -17.94
N ASN A 388 -20.01 1.18 -17.99
CA ASN A 388 -20.57 0.02 -18.69
C ASN A 388 -21.80 0.35 -19.57
N ILE A 389 -22.00 1.60 -20.02
CA ILE A 389 -23.10 1.92 -20.96
C ILE A 389 -22.70 3.07 -21.91
N PRO A 390 -22.90 2.98 -23.24
CA PRO A 390 -22.82 4.12 -24.15
C PRO A 390 -24.16 4.89 -24.17
N LEU A 391 -24.18 6.08 -23.56
CA LEU A 391 -25.20 7.12 -23.75
C LEU A 391 -24.46 8.44 -24.06
N ARG A 392 -25.08 9.35 -24.83
CA ARG A 392 -24.46 10.55 -25.42
C ARG A 392 -23.53 11.31 -24.44
N GLU A 393 -22.29 11.50 -24.89
CA GLU A 393 -21.09 11.79 -24.09
C GLU A 393 -21.16 13.07 -23.23
N GLU A 394 -21.78 14.16 -23.69
CA GLU A 394 -21.58 15.47 -23.04
C GLU A 394 -22.46 15.76 -21.81
N LYS A 395 -23.73 15.32 -21.79
CA LYS A 395 -24.63 15.58 -20.63
C LYS A 395 -24.31 14.68 -19.44
N ARG A 396 -23.86 13.47 -19.72
CA ARG A 396 -23.53 12.45 -18.71
C ARG A 396 -22.26 12.80 -17.95
N GLU A 397 -21.24 13.32 -18.63
CA GLU A 397 -19.98 13.71 -17.98
C GLU A 397 -20.17 14.77 -16.89
N LEU A 398 -21.10 15.72 -17.07
CA LEU A 398 -21.36 16.79 -16.09
C LEU A 398 -22.16 16.31 -14.86
N GLU A 399 -23.19 15.49 -15.06
CA GLU A 399 -23.99 14.92 -13.95
C GLU A 399 -23.20 13.88 -13.16
N GLU A 400 -22.48 12.97 -13.84
CA GLU A 400 -21.64 11.97 -13.18
C GLU A 400 -20.46 12.61 -12.45
N GLN A 401 -19.86 13.68 -13.01
CA GLN A 401 -18.81 14.42 -12.30
C GLN A 401 -19.36 15.10 -11.05
N ARG A 402 -20.59 15.65 -11.08
CA ARG A 402 -21.22 16.22 -9.88
C ARG A 402 -21.53 15.16 -8.83
N GLU A 403 -22.14 14.04 -9.22
CA GLU A 403 -22.40 12.92 -8.32
C GLU A 403 -21.12 12.38 -7.70
N PHE A 404 -20.07 12.24 -8.51
CA PHE A 404 -18.76 11.82 -8.04
C PHE A 404 -18.13 12.87 -7.10
N ASP A 405 -18.23 14.16 -7.42
CA ASP A 405 -17.67 15.22 -6.60
C ASP A 405 -18.34 15.27 -5.21
N GLU A 406 -19.67 15.16 -5.19
CA GLU A 406 -20.46 15.06 -3.97
C GLU A 406 -20.08 13.82 -3.16
N HIS A 407 -19.96 12.67 -3.84
CA HIS A 407 -19.58 11.41 -3.21
C HIS A 407 -18.17 11.46 -2.62
N TYR A 408 -17.20 11.98 -3.35
CA TYR A 408 -15.82 12.13 -2.89
C TYR A 408 -15.72 13.11 -1.71
N LEU A 409 -16.44 14.23 -1.74
CA LEU A 409 -16.50 15.15 -0.59
C LEU A 409 -17.19 14.49 0.61
N LYS A 410 -18.25 13.69 0.38
CA LYS A 410 -18.91 12.90 1.42
C LYS A 410 -17.95 11.87 2.02
N LEU A 411 -17.14 11.17 1.21
CA LEU A 411 -16.10 10.26 1.69
C LEU A 411 -15.09 10.99 2.57
N LYS A 412 -14.57 12.13 2.12
CA LYS A 412 -13.63 12.95 2.91
C LYS A 412 -14.21 13.37 4.26
N LYS A 413 -15.48 13.78 4.29
CA LYS A 413 -16.20 14.16 5.52
C LYS A 413 -16.42 12.95 6.44
N ALA A 414 -16.95 11.86 5.90
CA ALA A 414 -17.24 10.63 6.64
C ALA A 414 -15.98 10.05 7.30
N HIS A 415 -14.83 10.15 6.62
CA HIS A 415 -13.55 9.66 7.12
C HIS A 415 -12.68 10.73 7.79
N LYS A 416 -13.21 11.95 7.99
CA LYS A 416 -12.53 13.08 8.66
C LYS A 416 -11.15 13.40 8.07
N THR A 417 -11.00 13.36 6.75
CA THR A 417 -9.71 13.57 6.09
C THR A 417 -9.45 15.04 5.75
N LEU A 418 -10.45 15.92 5.86
CA LEU A 418 -10.31 17.36 5.66
C LEU A 418 -9.55 17.98 6.85
N ILE A 419 -8.22 17.96 6.80
CA ILE A 419 -7.38 18.35 7.94
C ILE A 419 -6.98 19.82 7.88
N PHE A 420 -6.49 20.25 6.72
CA PHE A 420 -6.15 21.62 6.43
C PHE A 420 -7.40 22.31 5.87
N GLU A 421 -8.04 23.09 6.73
CA GLU A 421 -9.07 24.02 6.33
C GLU A 421 -8.35 25.32 5.92
N GLU A 422 -8.54 25.75 4.67
CA GLU A 422 -8.17 27.12 4.32
C GLU A 422 -9.13 28.03 5.09
N ASP A 423 -8.60 28.81 6.04
CA ASP A 423 -9.32 29.93 6.62
C ASP A 423 -9.51 30.97 5.51
N ASN A 424 -10.74 31.01 4.98
CA ASN A 424 -11.33 32.02 4.08
C ASN A 424 -10.66 32.24 2.72
N ASP A 425 -11.37 31.81 1.67
CA ASP A 425 -11.99 32.71 0.68
C ASP A 425 -13.28 32.09 0.12
#